data_AF-A0A7C1SGD8-F1
#
_entry.id   AF-A0A7C1SGD8-F1
#
_cell.length_a   1.000
_cell.length_b   1.000
_cell.length_c   1.000
_cell.angle_alpha   90.00
_cell.angle_beta   90.00
_cell.angle_gamma   90.00
#
_symmetry.space_group_name_H-M   'P 1'
#
loop_
_entity.id
_entity.type
_entity.pdbx_description
1 polymer ?
#
loop_
_entity_poly.entity_id
_entity_poly.type
_entity_poly.pdbx_seq_one_letter_code
_entity_poly.pdbx_strand_id
1 'polypeptide(L)'
;MEDWHYNGFDLIPKGFIFDGASIPRCLWWFLSPVGLLLIPGLIHDFDYRYGKDLVDRLVADKTFRGEIRIVTGTTIIPWIAYFAVRIGGWKAWKEHRKNDTKLDT
;
A
#
# COMPACT_ATOMS: atom_id res chain seq x y z
N MET A 1 -5.41 -8.82 20.68
CA MET A 1 -5.40 -8.71 19.21
C MET A 1 -4.21 -9.51 18.71
N GLU A 2 -4.50 -10.49 17.87
CA GLU A 2 -3.61 -11.47 17.28
C GLU A 2 -3.14 -10.98 15.89
N ASP A 3 -2.17 -11.65 15.28
CA ASP A 3 -1.69 -11.33 13.94
C ASP A 3 -2.76 -11.62 12.89
N TRP A 4 -2.81 -10.79 11.83
CA TRP A 4 -3.78 -10.97 10.74
C TRP A 4 -3.11 -11.70 9.56
N HIS A 5 -3.72 -12.82 9.17
CA HIS A 5 -3.31 -13.62 8.02
C HIS A 5 -4.23 -13.36 6.83
N TYR A 6 -3.68 -12.81 5.75
CA TYR A 6 -4.37 -12.65 4.47
C TYR A 6 -3.77 -13.62 3.47
N ASN A 7 -4.60 -14.37 2.75
CA ASN A 7 -4.09 -15.30 1.73
C ASN A 7 -3.31 -14.52 0.66
N GLY A 8 -1.97 -14.68 0.64
CA GLY A 8 -1.06 -13.98 -0.26
C GLY A 8 -0.16 -12.93 0.41
N PHE A 9 -0.32 -12.65 1.71
CA PHE A 9 0.53 -11.77 2.49
C PHE A 9 0.75 -12.34 3.90
N ASP A 10 1.98 -12.76 4.21
CA ASP A 10 2.18 -13.72 5.30
C ASP A 10 2.18 -13.16 6.73
N LEU A 11 2.31 -11.85 6.95
CA LEU A 11 2.08 -11.28 8.30
C LEU A 11 1.99 -9.75 8.26
N ILE A 12 0.87 -9.16 8.68
CA ILE A 12 0.88 -7.77 9.15
C ILE A 12 1.04 -7.84 10.68
N PRO A 13 2.21 -7.47 11.21
CA PRO A 13 2.52 -7.61 12.63
C PRO A 13 1.62 -6.72 13.48
N LYS A 14 1.23 -7.25 14.63
CA LYS A 14 0.52 -6.50 15.67
C LYS A 14 1.26 -5.20 15.99
N GLY A 15 0.54 -4.07 15.96
CA GLY A 15 1.11 -2.74 16.22
C GLY A 15 1.39 -1.92 14.96
N PHE A 16 1.19 -2.48 13.75
CA PHE A 16 1.21 -1.70 12.52
C PHE A 16 0.13 -0.61 12.54
N ILE A 17 0.55 0.65 12.48
CA ILE A 17 -0.35 1.80 12.37
C ILE A 17 -0.52 2.14 10.88
N PHE A 18 -1.67 1.77 10.35
CA PHE A 18 -2.11 2.15 9.02
C PHE A 18 -2.84 3.51 9.08
N ASP A 19 -2.29 4.51 8.40
CA ASP A 19 -2.87 5.86 8.31
C ASP A 19 -3.74 6.07 7.07
N GLY A 20 -3.83 5.06 6.20
CA GLY A 20 -4.67 5.07 5.01
C GLY A 20 -4.00 5.73 3.80
N ALA A 21 -4.62 5.54 2.63
CA ALA A 21 -4.15 6.20 1.43
C ALA A 21 -4.42 7.71 1.50
N SER A 22 -3.36 8.52 1.40
CA SER A 22 -3.44 9.99 1.29
C SER A 22 -3.98 10.41 -0.08
N ILE A 23 -5.28 10.22 -0.30
CA ILE A 23 -5.97 10.52 -1.57
C ILE A 23 -6.55 11.95 -1.51
N PRO A 24 -6.30 12.81 -2.51
CA PRO A 24 -6.93 14.12 -2.61
C PRO A 24 -8.46 14.02 -2.51
N ARG A 25 -9.09 14.91 -1.71
CA ARG A 25 -10.54 14.86 -1.43
C ARG A 25 -11.42 14.85 -2.69
N CYS A 26 -11.00 15.51 -3.77
CA CYS A 26 -11.73 15.52 -5.04
C CYS A 26 -11.80 14.15 -5.73
N LEU A 27 -10.95 13.19 -5.35
CA LEU A 27 -10.94 11.84 -5.90
C LEU A 27 -11.73 10.85 -5.02
N TRP A 28 -12.20 11.24 -3.83
CA TRP A 28 -12.85 10.31 -2.88
C TRP A 28 -14.17 9.73 -3.37
N TRP A 29 -14.89 10.42 -4.26
CA TRP A 29 -16.13 9.89 -4.84
C TRP A 29 -15.88 8.65 -5.72
N PHE A 30 -14.65 8.48 -6.23
CA PHE A 30 -14.24 7.34 -7.07
C PHE A 30 -13.22 6.42 -6.38
N LEU A 31 -12.33 6.99 -5.56
CA LEU A 31 -11.25 6.32 -4.84
C LEU A 31 -11.38 6.61 -3.33
N SER A 32 -12.48 6.16 -2.72
CA SER A 32 -12.65 6.32 -1.28
C SER A 32 -11.48 5.63 -0.54
N PRO A 33 -10.83 6.32 0.42
CA PRO A 33 -9.67 5.78 1.15
C PRO A 33 -10.02 4.55 2.01
N VAL A 34 -11.31 4.38 2.33
CA VAL A 34 -11.84 3.23 3.09
C VAL A 34 -12.62 2.23 2.24
N GLY A 35 -12.69 2.46 0.92
CA GLY A 35 -13.38 1.58 -0.02
C GLY A 35 -12.40 0.68 -0.75
N LEU A 36 -12.37 0.85 -2.07
CA LEU A 36 -11.64 0.00 -3.01
C LEU A 36 -10.14 -0.15 -2.73
N LEU A 37 -9.52 0.89 -2.17
CA LEU A 37 -8.08 0.96 -1.97
C LEU A 37 -7.63 0.62 -0.55
N LEU A 38 -8.54 0.23 0.34
CA LEU A 38 -8.20 -0.01 1.74
C LEU A 38 -7.19 -1.14 1.90
N ILE A 39 -7.51 -2.36 1.43
CA ILE A 39 -6.62 -3.52 1.52
C ILE A 39 -5.35 -3.35 0.67
N PRO A 40 -5.44 -2.91 -0.61
CA PRO A 40 -4.24 -2.65 -1.39
C PRO A 40 -3.34 -1.57 -0.77
N GLY A 41 -3.94 -0.51 -0.22
CA GLY A 41 -3.23 0.60 0.42
C GLY A 41 -2.54 0.18 1.71
N LEU A 42 -3.18 -0.71 2.49
CA LEU A 42 -2.60 -1.31 3.69
C LEU A 42 -1.29 -2.05 3.38
N ILE A 43 -1.34 -2.92 2.37
CA ILE A 43 -0.19 -3.69 1.91
C ILE A 43 0.90 -2.77 1.36
N HIS A 44 0.52 -1.79 0.53
CA HIS A 44 1.46 -0.83 -0.06
C HIS A 44 2.20 0.01 0.99
N ASP A 45 1.48 0.48 2.01
CA ASP A 45 2.06 1.25 3.10
C ASP A 45 2.99 0.40 3.97
N PHE A 46 2.62 -0.86 4.22
CA PHE A 46 3.49 -1.83 4.90
C PHE A 46 4.80 -2.07 4.12
N ASP A 47 4.72 -2.34 2.82
CA ASP A 47 5.90 -2.54 1.96
C ASP A 47 6.79 -1.29 1.92
N TYR A 48 6.19 -0.10 1.88
CA TYR A 48 6.93 1.17 1.85
C TYR A 48 7.67 1.45 3.17
N ARG A 49 7.12 1.03 4.31
CA ARG A 49 7.70 1.27 5.65
C ARG A 49 8.66 0.19 6.09
N TYR A 50 8.32 -1.08 5.87
CA TYR A 50 9.01 -2.24 6.43
C TYR A 50 9.68 -3.13 5.39
N GLY A 51 9.33 -3.00 4.11
CA GLY A 51 9.97 -3.73 3.01
C GLY A 51 11.36 -3.20 2.62
N LYS A 52 12.01 -2.39 3.46
CA LYS A 52 13.28 -1.67 3.15
C LYS A 52 14.37 -2.60 2.61
N ASP A 53 14.49 -3.79 3.17
CA ASP A 53 15.53 -4.77 2.82
C ASP A 53 14.98 -5.97 2.01
N LEU A 54 13.67 -6.03 1.78
CA LEU A 54 12.98 -7.19 1.20
C LEU A 54 12.27 -6.88 -0.12
N VAL A 55 11.86 -5.63 -0.34
CA VAL A 55 10.97 -5.24 -1.43
C VAL A 55 11.50 -3.99 -2.13
N ASP A 56 11.66 -4.06 -3.45
CA ASP A 56 11.93 -2.89 -4.28
C ASP A 56 10.66 -2.10 -4.54
N ARG A 57 10.78 -0.78 -4.73
CA ARG A 57 9.63 0.11 -5.01
C ARG A 57 8.80 -0.39 -6.19
N LEU A 58 9.46 -0.90 -7.23
CA LEU A 58 8.78 -1.43 -8.40
C LEU A 58 7.95 -2.67 -8.07
N VAL A 59 8.43 -3.51 -7.16
CA VAL A 59 7.72 -4.71 -6.69
C VAL A 59 6.51 -4.28 -5.87
N ALA A 60 6.70 -3.39 -4.88
CA ALA A 60 5.59 -2.84 -4.08
C ALA A 60 4.49 -2.20 -4.95
N ASP A 61 4.87 -1.37 -5.92
CA ASP A 61 3.93 -0.71 -6.83
C ASP A 61 3.20 -1.73 -7.75
N LYS A 62 3.88 -2.82 -8.15
CA LYS A 62 3.27 -3.90 -8.96
C LYS A 62 2.31 -4.77 -8.13
N THR A 63 2.68 -5.10 -6.89
CA THR A 63 1.82 -5.81 -5.93
C THR A 63 0.55 -5.02 -5.69
N PHE A 64 0.67 -3.72 -5.38
CA PHE A 64 -0.45 -2.80 -5.23
C PHE A 64 -1.42 -2.84 -6.42
N ARG A 65 -0.89 -2.82 -7.65
CA ARG A 65 -1.71 -2.97 -8.87
C ARG A 65 -2.44 -4.32 -8.93
N GLY A 66 -1.76 -5.41 -8.57
CA GLY A 66 -2.34 -6.76 -8.54
C GLY A 66 -3.51 -6.85 -7.56
N GLU A 67 -3.33 -6.34 -6.35
CA GLU A 67 -4.36 -6.32 -5.31
C GLU A 67 -5.59 -5.50 -5.74
N ILE A 68 -5.39 -4.32 -6.34
CA ILE A 68 -6.52 -3.54 -6.88
C ILE A 68 -7.26 -4.34 -7.96
N ARG A 69 -6.56 -5.10 -8.79
CA ARG A 69 -7.20 -5.94 -9.82
C ARG A 69 -8.06 -7.03 -9.18
N ILE A 70 -7.57 -7.69 -8.13
CA ILE A 70 -8.30 -8.74 -7.41
C ILE A 70 -9.55 -8.16 -6.76
N VAL A 71 -9.41 -7.03 -6.06
CA VAL A 71 -10.53 -6.37 -5.34
C VAL A 71 -11.56 -5.78 -6.30
N THR A 72 -11.13 -5.17 -7.41
CA THR A 72 -12.05 -4.52 -8.37
C THR A 72 -12.65 -5.46 -9.40
N GLY A 73 -11.96 -6.53 -9.78
CA GLY A 73 -12.24 -7.29 -11.00
C GLY A 73 -12.00 -6.52 -12.32
N THR A 74 -11.43 -5.30 -12.26
CA THR A 74 -11.23 -4.43 -13.42
C THR A 74 -9.78 -4.41 -13.91
N THR A 75 -9.56 -3.92 -15.12
CA THR A 75 -8.21 -3.75 -15.69
C THR A 75 -7.75 -2.29 -15.70
N ILE A 76 -8.68 -1.33 -15.84
CA ILE A 76 -8.36 0.09 -16.02
C ILE A 76 -7.91 0.73 -14.69
N ILE A 77 -8.66 0.53 -13.62
CA ILE A 77 -8.40 1.15 -12.31
C ILE A 77 -7.02 0.77 -11.76
N PRO A 78 -6.58 -0.51 -11.79
CA PRO A 78 -5.22 -0.89 -11.40
C PRO A 78 -4.14 -0.10 -12.13
N TRP A 79 -4.27 0.09 -13.45
CA TRP A 79 -3.26 0.81 -14.23
C TRP A 79 -3.20 2.30 -13.86
N ILE A 80 -4.35 2.95 -13.68
CA ILE A 80 -4.40 4.34 -13.23
C ILE A 80 -3.71 4.48 -11.86
N ALA A 81 -4.05 3.61 -10.91
CA ALA A 81 -3.45 3.63 -9.58
C ALA A 81 -1.94 3.37 -9.61
N TYR A 82 -1.49 2.41 -10.44
CA TYR A 82 -0.08 2.14 -10.67
C TYR A 82 0.66 3.39 -11.14
N PHE A 83 0.19 4.06 -12.21
CA PHE A 83 0.85 5.27 -12.70
C PHE A 83 0.85 6.40 -11.66
N ALA A 84 -0.22 6.55 -10.88
CA ALA A 84 -0.28 7.54 -9.80
C ALA A 84 0.82 7.32 -8.74
N VAL A 85 1.01 6.08 -8.25
CA VAL A 85 2.07 5.78 -7.26
C VAL A 85 3.48 5.81 -7.88
N ARG A 86 3.63 5.48 -9.18
CA ARG A 86 4.90 5.62 -9.90
C ARG A 86 5.35 7.09 -9.99
N ILE A 87 4.42 8.01 -10.26
CA ILE A 87 4.72 9.43 -10.41
C ILE A 87 4.82 10.13 -9.03
N GLY A 88 3.94 9.80 -8.09
CA GLY A 88 3.81 10.52 -6.80
C GLY A 88 4.50 9.87 -5.60
N GLY A 89 4.71 8.55 -5.61
CA GLY A 89 5.15 7.80 -4.42
C GLY A 89 6.64 7.94 -4.05
N TRP A 90 7.46 8.60 -4.87
CA TRP A 90 8.92 8.64 -4.67
C TRP A 90 9.32 9.39 -3.40
N LYS A 91 8.57 10.42 -3.01
CA LYS A 91 8.86 11.22 -1.81
C LYS A 91 8.65 10.38 -0.55
N ALA A 92 7.47 9.75 -0.43
CA ALA A 92 7.14 8.85 0.67
C ALA A 92 8.14 7.67 0.74
N TRP A 93 8.44 7.04 -0.40
CA TRP A 93 9.44 5.97 -0.47
C TRP A 93 10.81 6.38 0.10
N LYS A 94 11.31 7.57 -0.29
CA LYS A 94 12.62 8.06 0.17
C LYS A 94 12.59 8.43 1.66
N GLU A 95 11.47 8.94 2.15
CA GLU A 95 11.29 9.32 3.55
C GLU A 95 11.31 8.10 4.47
N HIS A 96 10.54 7.05 4.15
CA HIS A 96 10.52 5.82 4.94
C HIS A 96 11.84 5.05 4.90
N ARG A 97 12.65 5.16 3.83
CA ARG A 97 13.99 4.54 3.81
C ARG A 97 15.05 5.28 4.60
N LYS A 98 14.85 6.56 4.90
CA LYS A 98 15.74 7.33 5.79
C LYS A 98 15.47 7.04 7.26
N ASN A 99 14.22 6.74 7.60
CA ASN A 99 13.81 6.45 8.95
C ASN A 99 13.91 4.94 9.19
N ASP A 100 14.70 4.49 10.17
CA ASP A 100 14.65 3.10 10.65
C ASP A 100 13.39 2.92 11.47
N THR A 101 12.24 2.86 10.78
CA THR A 101 10.96 2.56 11.39
C THR A 101 11.00 1.10 11.81
N LYS A 102 11.34 0.85 13.07
CA LYS A 102 11.29 -0.48 13.67
C LYS A 102 9.84 -0.77 14.05
N LEU A 103 9.41 -2.01 13.83
CA LEU A 103 8.16 -2.48 14.42
C LEU A 103 8.38 -2.60 15.92
N ASP A 104 7.54 -1.94 16.70
CA ASP A 104 7.47 -2.17 18.14
C ASP A 104 6.76 -3.52 18.36
N THR A 105 7.52 -4.61 18.23
CA THR A 105 7.07 -5.99 18.48
C THR A 105 7.14 -6.34 19.96
#